data_AF-A0A7D9M9B8-F1
#
_entry.id   AF-A0A7D9M9B8-F1
#
_cell.length_a   1.000
_cell.length_b   1.000
_cell.length_c   1.000
_cell.angle_alpha   90.00
_cell.angle_beta   90.00
_cell.angle_gamma   90.00
#
_symmetry.space_group_name_H-M   'P 1'
#
loop_
_entity.id
_entity.type
_entity.pdbx_description
1 polymer ?
#
loop_
_entity_poly.entity_id
_entity_poly.type
_entity_poly.pdbx_seq_one_letter_code
_entity_poly.pdbx_strand_id
1 'polypeptide(L)'
;ELAENINSFFVNLSSDFQPLEDDPNYQAECTPDMLVDPYTAYCALKEVKCHKSVGPDEIPNRILRDFAFELSPVVSDIYNSTLRQGKINCLLNKVINCLPNT
;
A
#
# COMPACT_ATOMS: atom_id res chain seq x y z
N GLU A 1 12.07 -34.61 5.70
CA GLU A 1 11.00 -35.29 4.93
C GLU A 1 9.72 -34.46 4.84
N LEU A 2 9.05 -34.11 5.96
CA LEU A 2 7.84 -33.27 5.93
C LEU A 2 8.06 -31.88 5.31
N ALA A 3 9.14 -31.19 5.66
CA ALA A 3 9.45 -29.87 5.11
C ALA A 3 9.64 -29.89 3.59
N GLU A 4 10.29 -30.94 3.07
CA GLU A 4 10.47 -31.13 1.62
C GLU A 4 9.14 -31.38 0.92
N ASN A 5 8.27 -32.21 1.50
CA ASN A 5 6.95 -32.47 0.94
C ASN A 5 6.08 -31.20 0.90
N ILE A 6 6.15 -30.37 1.94
CA ILE A 6 5.45 -29.07 1.98
C ILE A 6 6.02 -28.14 0.90
N ASN A 7 7.34 -28.06 0.78
CA ASN A 7 7.98 -27.20 -0.20
C ASN A 7 7.65 -27.65 -1.64
N SER A 8 7.75 -28.94 -1.95
CA SER A 8 7.37 -29.50 -3.24
C SER A 8 5.88 -29.27 -3.55
N PHE A 9 4.99 -29.36 -2.57
CA PHE A 9 3.58 -29.06 -2.76
C PHE A 9 3.36 -27.61 -3.20
N PHE A 10 3.98 -26.63 -2.53
CA PHE A 10 3.84 -25.22 -2.91
C PHE A 10 4.51 -24.90 -4.25
N VAL A 11 5.68 -25.47 -4.52
CA VAL A 11 6.36 -25.32 -5.82
C VAL A 11 5.49 -25.86 -6.96
N ASN A 12 4.84 -27.01 -6.76
CA ASN A 12 3.94 -27.59 -7.75
C ASN A 12 2.66 -26.76 -7.95
N LEU A 13 2.19 -26.04 -6.93
CA LEU A 13 1.05 -25.11 -7.10
C LEU A 13 1.41 -23.89 -7.94
N SER A 14 2.67 -23.45 -7.91
CA SER A 14 3.14 -22.30 -8.67
C SER A 14 3.96 -22.69 -9.91
N SER A 15 4.01 -23.97 -10.29
CA SER A 15 4.84 -24.44 -11.41
C SER A 15 4.41 -23.84 -12.75
N ASP A 16 3.11 -23.57 -12.88
CA ASP A 16 2.50 -23.06 -14.11
C ASP A 16 2.50 -21.51 -14.13
N PHE A 17 2.99 -20.88 -13.07
CA PHE A 17 3.08 -19.43 -13.00
C PHE A 17 4.20 -18.94 -13.92
N GLN A 18 3.83 -18.29 -15.02
CA GLN A 18 4.78 -17.56 -15.85
C GLN A 18 5.07 -16.20 -15.19
N PRO A 19 6.35 -15.86 -14.92
CA PRO A 19 6.70 -14.52 -14.47
C PRO A 19 6.14 -13.47 -15.44
N LEU A 20 5.65 -12.35 -14.88
CA LEU A 20 5.26 -11.21 -15.70
C LEU A 20 6.50 -10.73 -16.46
N GLU A 21 6.38 -10.55 -17.77
CA GLU A 21 7.44 -9.94 -18.58
C GLU A 21 7.48 -8.44 -18.29
N ASP A 22 8.69 -7.91 -18.05
CA ASP A 22 8.90 -6.46 -17.94
C ASP A 22 8.66 -5.84 -19.33
N ASP A 23 7.44 -5.35 -19.56
CA ASP A 23 7.15 -4.53 -20.74
C ASP A 23 7.51 -3.07 -20.43
N PRO A 24 8.60 -2.51 -21.01
CA PRO A 24 9.00 -1.13 -20.80
C PRO A 24 7.97 -0.12 -21.34
N ASN A 25 7.01 -0.57 -22.16
CA ASN A 25 5.89 0.23 -22.67
C ASN A 25 4.60 0.04 -21.86
N TYR A 26 4.58 -0.82 -20.84
CA TYR A 26 3.42 -0.95 -19.97
C TYR A 26 3.25 0.33 -19.15
N GLN A 27 2.23 1.11 -19.50
CA GLN A 27 1.78 2.25 -18.73
C GLN A 27 0.55 1.80 -17.94
N ALA A 28 0.72 1.60 -16.63
CA ALA A 28 -0.43 1.40 -15.75
C ALA A 28 -1.35 2.62 -15.88
N GLU A 29 -2.55 2.43 -16.42
CA GLU A 29 -3.53 3.50 -16.54
C GLU A 29 -4.09 3.83 -15.15
N CYS A 30 -3.60 4.91 -14.55
CA CYS A 30 -4.18 5.48 -13.34
C CYS A 30 -5.52 6.14 -13.70
N THR A 31 -6.63 5.46 -13.43
CA THR A 31 -7.96 6.05 -13.65
C THR A 31 -8.31 7.04 -12.54
N PRO A 32 -9.18 8.04 -12.80
CA PRO A 32 -9.59 9.01 -11.78
C PRO A 32 -10.23 8.36 -10.54
N ASP A 33 -10.92 7.23 -10.71
CA ASP A 33 -11.60 6.51 -9.63
C ASP A 33 -10.62 5.87 -8.63
N MET A 34 -9.36 5.67 -9.03
CA MET A 34 -8.32 5.15 -8.15
C MET A 34 -7.64 6.26 -7.32
N LEU A 35 -7.88 7.53 -7.65
CA LEU A 35 -7.32 8.66 -6.93
C LEU A 35 -8.10 8.91 -5.65
N VAL A 36 -7.38 9.28 -4.61
CA VAL A 36 -7.91 9.56 -3.28
C VAL A 36 -7.98 11.07 -3.09
N ASP A 37 -9.11 11.57 -2.62
CA ASP A 37 -9.26 12.95 -2.19
C ASP A 37 -8.84 13.13 -0.71
N PRO A 38 -8.57 14.36 -0.24
CA PRO A 38 -8.15 14.59 1.13
C PRO A 38 -9.13 14.09 2.19
N TYR A 39 -10.43 14.11 1.94
CA TYR A 39 -11.42 13.62 2.91
C TYR A 39 -11.36 12.09 3.04
N THR A 40 -11.18 11.38 1.94
CA THR A 40 -10.96 9.92 1.99
C THR A 40 -9.66 9.57 2.72
N ALA A 41 -8.57 10.32 2.49
CA ALA A 41 -7.33 10.15 3.24
C ALA A 41 -7.51 10.44 4.74
N TYR A 42 -8.29 11.45 5.09
CA TYR A 42 -8.64 11.78 6.48
C TYR A 42 -9.33 10.61 7.18
N CYS A 43 -10.37 10.06 6.57
CA CYS A 43 -11.10 8.91 7.12
C CYS A 43 -10.15 7.73 7.36
N ALA A 44 -9.29 7.41 6.38
CA ALA A 44 -8.29 6.35 6.52
C ALA A 44 -7.30 6.61 7.67
N LEU A 45 -6.81 7.84 7.83
CA LEU A 45 -5.92 8.23 8.94
C LEU A 45 -6.61 8.11 10.30
N LYS A 46 -7.91 8.42 10.39
CA LYS A 46 -8.69 8.27 11.63
C LYS A 46 -8.89 6.82 12.04
N GLU A 47 -8.97 5.90 11.07
CA GLU A 47 -9.16 4.46 11.30
C GLU A 47 -7.87 3.73 11.73
N VAL A 48 -6.71 4.35 11.57
CA VAL A 48 -5.42 3.79 11.99
C VAL A 48 -5.46 3.41 13.47
N LYS A 49 -5.11 2.15 13.80
CA LYS A 49 -5.10 1.62 15.18
C LYS A 49 -3.87 2.11 15.97
N CYS A 50 -4.08 2.94 16.99
CA CYS A 50 -3.02 3.51 17.84
C CYS A 50 -2.17 2.46 18.56
N HIS A 51 -2.76 1.33 18.95
CA HIS A 51 -2.10 0.30 19.75
C HIS A 51 -1.34 -0.74 18.91
N LYS A 52 -1.08 -0.44 17.64
CA LYS A 52 -0.23 -1.26 16.76
C LYS A 52 1.20 -0.77 16.85
N SER A 53 2.15 -1.69 16.65
CA SER A 53 3.57 -1.37 16.61
C SER A 53 3.85 -0.28 15.58
N VAL A 54 4.79 0.58 15.91
CA VAL A 54 5.33 1.56 14.99
C VAL A 54 6.02 0.81 13.85
N GLY A 55 5.76 1.26 12.62
CA GLY A 55 6.37 0.69 11.42
C GLY A 55 7.80 1.19 11.20
N PRO A 56 8.40 0.85 10.05
CA PRO A 56 9.77 1.25 9.70
C PRO A 56 9.96 2.76 9.48
N ASP A 57 8.86 3.51 9.39
CA ASP A 57 8.80 4.97 9.32
C ASP A 57 9.00 5.65 10.69
N GLU A 58 8.98 4.89 11.79
CA GLU A 58 9.12 5.38 13.17
C GLU A 58 8.04 6.39 13.63
N ILE A 59 7.03 6.68 12.81
CA ILE A 59 5.94 7.61 13.15
C ILE A 59 4.89 6.90 14.01
N PRO A 60 4.59 7.37 15.23
CA PRO A 60 3.56 6.76 16.06
C PRO A 60 2.17 6.88 15.42
N ASN A 61 1.41 5.79 15.42
CA ASN A 61 0.04 5.76 14.88
C ASN A 61 -0.90 6.78 15.54
N ARG A 62 -0.60 7.15 16.79
CA ARG A 62 -1.31 8.22 17.49
C ARG A 62 -1.13 9.58 16.80
N ILE A 63 0.08 9.89 16.32
CA ILE A 63 0.36 11.13 15.59
C ILE A 63 -0.42 11.15 14.28
N LEU A 64 -0.43 10.04 13.54
CA LEU A 64 -1.20 9.93 12.29
C LEU A 64 -2.69 10.21 12.50
N ARG A 65 -3.26 9.72 13.62
CA ARG A 65 -4.67 9.89 13.94
C ARG A 65 -5.01 11.26 14.53
N ASP A 66 -4.15 11.78 15.40
CA ASP A 66 -4.36 13.05 16.11
C ASP A 66 -4.21 14.23 15.13
N PHE A 67 -3.28 14.13 14.17
CA PHE A 67 -3.05 15.12 13.11
C PHE A 67 -3.64 14.69 11.76
N ALA A 68 -4.69 13.87 11.78
CA ALA A 68 -5.28 13.34 10.55
C ALA A 68 -5.72 14.47 9.61
N PHE A 69 -6.31 15.54 10.14
CA PHE A 69 -6.79 16.67 9.35
C PHE A 69 -5.65 17.36 8.57
N GLU A 70 -4.54 17.65 9.25
CA GLU A 70 -3.38 18.32 8.68
C GLU A 70 -2.61 17.42 7.70
N LEU A 71 -2.54 16.12 7.99
CA LEU A 71 -1.81 15.16 7.17
C LEU A 71 -2.57 14.74 5.91
N SER A 72 -3.90 14.88 5.90
CA SER A 72 -4.77 14.37 4.84
C SER A 72 -4.41 14.86 3.43
N PRO A 73 -4.22 16.17 3.17
CA PRO A 73 -3.88 16.64 1.83
C PRO A 73 -2.55 16.07 1.33
N VAL A 74 -1.55 16.03 2.22
CA VAL A 74 -0.21 15.52 1.91
C VAL A 74 -0.26 14.02 1.62
N VAL A 75 -1.00 13.27 2.42
CA VAL A 75 -1.16 11.83 2.25
C VAL A 75 -1.87 11.50 0.94
N SER A 76 -2.95 12.21 0.59
CA SER A 76 -3.62 12.03 -0.71
C SER A 76 -2.69 12.34 -1.87
N ASP A 77 -1.88 13.39 -1.78
CA ASP A 77 -0.95 13.79 -2.84
C ASP A 77 0.17 12.76 -3.05
N ILE A 78 0.75 12.25 -1.96
CA ILE A 78 1.80 11.22 -2.05
C ILE A 78 1.21 9.92 -2.60
N TYR A 79 0.00 9.55 -2.20
CA TYR A 79 -0.66 8.33 -2.68
C TYR A 79 -0.96 8.43 -4.18
N ASN A 80 -1.60 9.53 -4.60
CA ASN A 80 -1.92 9.79 -6.00
C ASN A 80 -0.66 9.88 -6.87
N SER A 81 0.42 10.45 -6.35
CA SER A 81 1.71 10.52 -7.05
C SER A 81 2.35 9.14 -7.21
N THR A 82 2.30 8.32 -6.15
CA THR A 82 2.77 6.93 -6.15
C THR A 82 2.05 6.12 -7.22
N LEU A 83 0.72 6.25 -7.28
CA LEU A 83 -0.13 5.53 -8.22
C LEU A 83 0.16 5.94 -9.67
N ARG A 84 0.30 7.25 -9.94
CA ARG A 84 0.65 7.76 -11.28
C ARG A 84 2.05 7.37 -11.74
N GLN A 85 2.99 7.20 -10.81
CA GLN A 85 4.39 6.89 -11.13
C GLN A 85 4.71 5.41 -11.08
N GLY A 86 3.81 4.57 -10.56
CA GLY A 86 4.05 3.14 -10.34
C GLY A 86 5.17 2.86 -9.32
N LYS A 87 5.46 3.81 -8.41
CA LYS A 87 6.58 3.70 -7.45
C LYS A 87 6.09 3.95 -6.03
N ILE A 88 6.12 2.90 -5.21
CA ILE A 88 5.73 2.99 -3.80
C ILE A 88 6.70 3.92 -3.06
N ASN A 89 6.16 5.02 -2.52
CA ASN A 89 6.89 5.87 -1.60
C ASN A 89 6.99 5.17 -0.24
N CYS A 90 8.20 5.00 0.28
CA CYS A 90 8.47 4.30 1.54
C CYS A 90 7.71 4.90 2.74
N LEU A 91 7.31 6.16 2.66
CA LEU A 91 6.53 6.88 3.68
C LEU A 91 5.08 6.40 3.82
N LEU A 92 4.51 5.71 2.83
CA LEU A 92 3.08 5.39 2.80
C LEU A 92 2.70 3.96 3.21
N ASN A 93 3.66 3.10 3.55
CA ASN A 93 3.41 1.68 3.83
C ASN A 93 2.32 1.40 4.89
N LYS A 94 2.04 2.35 5.81
CA LYS A 94 0.96 2.20 6.80
C LYS A 94 -0.41 2.64 6.29
N VAL A 95 -0.47 3.73 5.54
CA VAL A 95 -1.73 4.35 5.14
C VAL A 95 -2.32 3.65 3.91
N ILE A 96 -1.48 3.10 3.03
CA ILE A 96 -1.92 2.34 1.86
C ILE A 96 -2.84 1.18 2.26
N ASN A 97 -2.56 0.48 3.36
CA ASN A 97 -3.41 -0.64 3.83
C ASN A 97 -4.80 -0.21 4.33
N CYS A 98 -5.02 1.09 4.55
CA CYS A 98 -6.30 1.67 5.00
C CYS A 98 -7.00 2.48 3.91
N LEU A 99 -6.32 2.73 2.79
CA LEU A 99 -6.91 3.34 1.60
C LEU A 99 -7.63 2.25 0.80
N PRO A 100 -8.66 2.61 0.01
CA PRO A 100 -9.41 1.63 -0.77
C PRO A 100 -8.44 0.78 -1.60
N ASN A 101 -8.56 -0.54 -1.45
CA ASN A 101 -7.77 -1.50 -2.19
C ASN A 101 -7.97 -1.24 -3.69
N THR A 102 -6.89 -0.97 -4.41
CA THR A 102 -6.80 -1.27 -5.84
C THR A 102 -7.01 -2.76 -6.08
#